data_AF-A0A3S4Z5H9-F1
#
_entry.id   AF-A0A3S4Z5H9-F1
#
_cell.length_a   1.000
_cell.length_b   1.000
_cell.length_c   1.000
_cell.angle_alpha   90.00
_cell.angle_beta   90.00
_cell.angle_gamma   90.00
#
_symmetry.space_group_name_H-M   'P 1'
#
loop_
_entity.id
_entity.type
_entity.pdbx_description
1 polymer ?
#
loop_
_entity_poly.entity_id
_entity_poly.type
_entity_poly.pdbx_seq_one_letter_code
_entity_poly.pdbx_strand_id
1 'polypeptide(L)'
;MVGGEKSLATLIGIRTEESLNRYLALTSQTKLRFSTDKPWTTASPLGFSYVCYPLYDWKTRDIWIFHARSGQPYNKLYDLMQQAGVALKNMRVCEPFGPEQRRGLWLYHILEPETWEKLCNRVTGAHSGEVYGNETGAYYALRKKISKPAHHTWRSYVMFLLDSMPPITAEHYRNKIAVYLQWYRSRGFPDDIPDEQEKDLGYRDIPSWRRICKTLIKNDFWCKTLSFSPTKPQNYNRYCQNIRQKRMQWGVL
;
A
#
# COMPACT_ATOMS: atom_id res chain seq x y z
N MET A 1 -10.58 4.03 -26.54
CA MET A 1 -10.60 5.07 -27.59
C MET A 1 -9.90 4.50 -28.80
N VAL A 2 -10.65 4.30 -29.88
CA VAL A 2 -10.13 3.92 -31.19
C VAL A 2 -9.58 5.21 -31.81
N GLY A 3 -8.27 5.33 -31.92
CA GLY A 3 -7.60 6.44 -32.59
C GLY A 3 -7.13 5.98 -33.96
N GLY A 4 -7.73 6.51 -35.03
CA GLY A 4 -7.28 6.30 -36.40
C GLY A 4 -5.95 7.02 -36.65
N GLU A 5 -5.05 6.38 -37.42
CA GLU A 5 -3.85 6.85 -38.16
C GLU A 5 -2.90 7.92 -37.55
N LYS A 6 -3.18 8.50 -36.39
CA LYS A 6 -2.41 9.58 -35.78
C LYS A 6 -1.73 9.08 -34.53
N SER A 7 -0.42 9.28 -34.48
CA SER A 7 0.39 9.01 -33.30
C SER A 7 0.00 9.94 -32.15
N LEU A 8 -0.19 9.39 -30.96
CA LEU A 8 -0.53 10.11 -29.73
C LEU A 8 0.67 10.15 -28.77
N ALA A 9 0.98 11.30 -28.19
CA ALA A 9 1.96 11.42 -27.11
C ALA A 9 1.31 12.00 -25.85
N THR A 10 1.48 11.32 -24.72
CA THR A 10 1.05 11.79 -23.39
C THR A 10 2.27 12.21 -22.58
N LEU A 11 2.30 13.47 -22.13
CA LEU A 11 3.35 13.98 -21.26
C LEU A 11 2.94 13.78 -19.79
N ILE A 12 3.83 13.20 -18.99
CA ILE A 12 3.61 12.96 -17.57
C ILE A 12 4.80 13.48 -16.78
N GLY A 13 4.55 14.29 -15.74
CA GLY A 13 5.55 14.83 -14.83
C GLY A 13 6.11 13.82 -13.81
N ILE A 14 6.38 12.58 -14.22
CA ILE A 14 7.05 11.59 -13.37
C ILE A 14 8.53 11.94 -13.26
N ARG A 15 9.07 11.88 -12.05
CA ARG A 15 10.49 12.10 -11.74
C ARG A 15 11.09 10.84 -11.13
N THR A 16 12.32 10.53 -11.50
CA THR A 16 13.01 9.31 -11.02
C THR A 16 13.37 9.37 -9.53
N GLU A 17 13.56 10.58 -8.98
CA GLU A 17 13.77 10.82 -7.54
C GLU A 17 12.61 10.29 -6.68
N GLU A 18 11.39 10.22 -7.25
CA GLU A 18 10.19 9.90 -6.48
C GLU A 18 10.10 8.41 -6.08
N SER A 19 10.72 7.49 -6.84
CA SER A 19 10.85 6.08 -6.42
C SER A 19 11.83 5.29 -7.29
N LEU A 20 12.43 4.24 -6.70
CA LEU A 20 13.24 3.26 -7.43
C LEU A 20 12.45 2.60 -8.57
N ASN A 21 11.16 2.30 -8.38
CA ASN A 21 10.32 1.70 -9.43
C ASN A 21 10.17 2.62 -10.65
N ARG A 22 10.05 3.94 -10.44
CA ARG A 22 9.99 4.94 -11.54
C ARG A 22 11.32 5.00 -12.28
N TYR A 23 12.43 4.99 -11.55
CA TYR A 23 13.77 4.89 -12.13
C TYR A 23 13.92 3.63 -13.00
N LEU A 24 13.59 2.45 -12.45
CA LEU A 24 13.69 1.17 -13.18
C LEU A 24 12.77 1.13 -14.40
N ALA A 25 11.57 1.68 -14.33
CA ALA A 25 10.66 1.79 -15.47
C ALA A 25 11.24 2.67 -16.59
N LEU A 26 11.96 3.74 -16.23
CA LEU A 26 12.62 4.62 -17.19
C LEU A 26 13.85 3.94 -17.82
N THR A 27 14.66 3.25 -17.03
CA THR A 27 15.93 2.64 -17.47
C THR A 27 15.78 1.23 -18.04
N SER A 28 14.56 0.69 -18.09
CA SER A 28 14.32 -0.64 -18.64
C SER A 28 14.86 -0.76 -20.08
N GLN A 29 15.66 -1.80 -20.32
CA GLN A 29 16.20 -2.12 -21.65
C GLN A 29 15.23 -2.91 -22.51
N THR A 30 14.17 -3.48 -21.92
CA THR A 30 13.19 -4.31 -22.63
C THR A 30 11.97 -3.52 -23.11
N LYS A 31 11.84 -2.23 -22.73
CA LYS A 31 10.70 -1.41 -23.15
C LYS A 31 10.88 -0.90 -24.58
N LEU A 32 9.77 -0.82 -25.31
CA LEU A 32 9.70 -0.11 -26.58
C LEU A 32 9.74 1.41 -26.31
N ARG A 33 10.41 2.15 -27.18
CA ARG A 33 10.64 3.60 -27.04
C ARG A 33 10.24 4.29 -28.34
N PHE A 34 10.04 5.61 -28.28
CA PHE A 34 9.84 6.40 -29.50
C PHE A 34 11.10 6.39 -30.38
N SER A 35 12.26 6.57 -29.76
CA SER A 35 13.57 6.54 -30.43
C SER A 35 14.68 6.16 -29.45
N THR A 36 15.82 5.69 -29.96
CA THR A 36 16.95 5.22 -29.17
C THR A 36 17.57 6.31 -28.28
N ASP A 37 17.57 7.55 -28.77
CA ASP A 37 18.06 8.76 -28.08
C ASP A 37 17.08 9.34 -27.04
N LYS A 38 15.87 8.78 -26.92
CA LYS A 38 14.83 9.26 -25.99
C LYS A 38 14.41 8.18 -24.99
N PRO A 39 15.29 7.82 -24.04
CA PRO A 39 15.03 6.77 -23.05
C PRO A 39 13.88 7.11 -22.10
N TRP A 40 13.50 8.39 -22.01
CA TRP A 40 12.37 8.88 -21.22
C TRP A 40 11.01 8.69 -21.90
N THR A 41 10.95 7.99 -23.02
CA THR A 41 9.71 7.62 -23.71
C THR A 41 9.40 6.13 -23.52
N THR A 42 8.12 5.78 -23.61
CA THR A 42 7.64 4.40 -23.65
C THR A 42 6.59 4.30 -24.75
N ALA A 43 6.84 3.44 -25.75
CA ALA A 43 5.91 3.21 -26.84
C ALA A 43 4.94 2.07 -26.48
N SER A 44 3.69 2.20 -26.93
CA SER A 44 2.74 1.10 -26.90
C SER A 44 3.18 -0.05 -27.82
N PRO A 45 2.78 -1.30 -27.54
CA PRO A 45 3.09 -2.44 -28.42
C PRO A 45 2.63 -2.25 -29.87
N LEU A 46 1.57 -1.48 -30.09
CA LEU A 46 1.04 -1.18 -31.43
C LEU A 46 1.76 -0.03 -32.15
N GLY A 47 2.68 0.70 -31.48
CA GLY A 47 3.48 1.74 -32.10
C GLY A 47 2.82 3.10 -32.36
N PHE A 48 1.53 3.28 -32.03
CA PHE A 48 0.79 4.53 -32.30
C PHE A 48 0.57 5.43 -31.08
N SER A 49 1.02 5.01 -29.90
CA SER A 49 0.90 5.83 -28.69
C SER A 49 2.15 5.77 -27.83
N TYR A 50 2.49 6.91 -27.22
CA TYR A 50 3.71 7.12 -26.47
C TYR A 50 3.41 7.80 -25.14
N VAL A 51 4.06 7.32 -24.08
CA VAL A 51 4.10 7.98 -22.78
C VAL A 51 5.49 8.59 -22.60
N CYS A 52 5.53 9.87 -22.30
CA CYS A 52 6.72 10.69 -22.29
C CYS A 52 6.92 11.32 -20.91
N TYR A 53 8.13 11.22 -20.36
CA TYR A 53 8.47 11.73 -19.04
C TYR A 53 9.50 12.86 -19.13
N PRO A 54 9.13 14.07 -19.57
CA PRO A 54 10.10 15.14 -19.86
C PRO A 54 10.85 15.66 -18.61
N LEU A 55 10.29 15.45 -17.42
CA LEU A 55 10.88 15.90 -16.14
C LEU A 55 11.60 14.76 -15.40
N TYR A 56 11.93 13.65 -16.07
CA TYR A 56 12.39 12.43 -15.39
C TYR A 56 13.62 12.64 -14.48
N ASP A 57 14.51 13.57 -14.82
CA ASP A 57 15.75 13.90 -14.14
C ASP A 57 15.63 15.08 -13.17
N TRP A 58 14.48 15.77 -13.15
CA TRP A 58 14.25 16.88 -12.23
C TRP A 58 14.11 16.39 -10.79
N LYS A 59 14.75 17.12 -9.88
CA LYS A 59 14.61 16.94 -8.43
C LYS A 59 13.48 17.82 -7.90
N THR A 60 13.06 17.53 -6.67
CA THR A 60 12.02 18.30 -5.97
C THR A 60 12.40 19.77 -5.87
N ARG A 61 13.68 20.05 -5.63
CA ARG A 61 14.27 21.40 -5.69
C ARG A 61 14.02 22.10 -7.03
N ASP A 62 14.20 21.40 -8.15
CA ASP A 62 14.18 22.02 -9.48
C ASP A 62 12.77 22.51 -9.83
N ILE A 63 11.73 21.78 -9.39
CA ILE A 63 10.33 22.19 -9.50
C ILE A 63 10.09 23.53 -8.76
N TRP A 64 10.57 23.64 -7.52
CA TRP A 64 10.38 24.86 -6.72
C TRP A 64 11.19 26.05 -7.26
N ILE A 65 12.42 25.81 -7.73
CA ILE A 65 13.21 26.85 -8.41
C ILE A 65 12.51 27.33 -9.69
N PHE A 66 11.93 26.41 -10.47
CA PHE A 66 11.16 26.76 -11.66
C PHE A 66 9.99 27.68 -11.33
N HIS A 67 9.16 27.35 -10.34
CA HIS A 67 8.04 28.21 -9.94
C HIS A 67 8.52 29.57 -9.42
N ALA A 68 9.58 29.60 -8.58
CA ALA A 68 10.14 30.84 -8.05
C ALA A 68 10.69 31.76 -9.15
N ARG A 69 11.31 31.21 -10.20
CA ARG A 69 11.88 32.00 -11.32
C ARG A 69 10.85 32.39 -12.37
N SER A 70 9.91 31.50 -12.68
CA SER A 70 8.96 31.68 -13.78
C SER A 70 7.69 32.41 -13.37
N GLY A 71 7.37 32.47 -12.07
CA GLY A 71 6.10 33.03 -11.58
C GLY A 71 4.87 32.21 -11.97
N GLN A 72 5.05 30.98 -12.48
CA GLN A 72 3.94 30.12 -12.90
C GLN A 72 3.11 29.67 -11.68
N PRO A 73 1.77 29.62 -11.81
CA PRO A 73 0.90 29.23 -10.72
C PRO A 73 1.17 27.79 -10.27
N TYR A 74 1.00 27.55 -8.98
CA TYR A 74 1.03 26.24 -8.35
C TYR A 74 -0.06 26.17 -7.27
N ASN A 75 -0.26 24.98 -6.69
CA ASN A 75 -1.25 24.80 -5.65
C ASN A 75 -0.81 25.50 -4.35
N LYS A 76 -1.59 26.50 -3.90
CA LYS A 76 -1.35 27.25 -2.65
C LYS A 76 -1.33 26.39 -1.39
N LEU A 77 -1.88 25.18 -1.44
CA LEU A 77 -1.77 24.21 -0.35
C LEU A 77 -0.30 23.95 0.03
N TYR A 78 0.64 24.01 -0.90
CA TYR A 78 2.05 23.85 -0.60
C TYR A 78 2.61 25.00 0.26
N ASP A 79 2.10 26.22 0.09
CA ASP A 79 2.48 27.35 0.95
C ASP A 79 2.00 27.11 2.38
N LEU A 80 0.76 26.64 2.52
CA LEU A 80 0.18 26.28 3.81
C LEU A 80 0.96 25.14 4.49
N MET A 81 1.36 24.11 3.73
CA MET A 81 2.22 23.04 4.24
C MET A 81 3.59 23.57 4.67
N GLN A 82 4.16 24.51 3.93
CA GLN A 82 5.43 25.16 4.29
C GLN A 82 5.30 25.96 5.59
N GLN A 83 4.24 26.75 5.72
CA GLN A 83 3.93 27.52 6.93
C GLN A 83 3.71 26.62 8.14
N ALA A 84 3.11 25.43 7.94
CA ALA A 84 2.95 24.41 8.98
C ALA A 84 4.25 23.63 9.29
N GLY A 85 5.38 23.96 8.65
CA GLY A 85 6.69 23.34 8.91
C GLY A 85 6.87 21.95 8.27
N VAL A 86 6.04 21.57 7.31
CA VAL A 86 6.19 20.29 6.60
C VAL A 86 7.45 20.34 5.74
N ALA A 87 8.35 19.38 5.92
CA ALA A 87 9.52 19.26 5.05
C ALA A 87 9.09 19.01 3.59
N LEU A 88 9.76 19.63 2.61
CA LEU A 88 9.43 19.53 1.17
C LEU A 88 9.22 18.08 0.69
N LYS A 89 10.03 17.13 1.15
CA LYS A 89 9.91 15.70 0.81
C LYS A 89 8.62 15.03 1.29
N ASN A 90 7.97 15.62 2.29
CA ASN A 90 6.73 15.13 2.90
C ASN A 90 5.50 15.92 2.42
N MET A 91 5.68 16.97 1.62
CA MET A 91 4.58 17.73 1.02
C MET A 91 3.99 16.94 -0.15
N ARG A 92 3.14 15.97 0.17
CA ARG A 92 2.45 15.15 -0.82
C ARG A 92 0.98 15.47 -0.79
N VAL A 93 0.37 15.60 -1.96
CA VAL A 93 -1.08 15.71 -2.13
C VAL A 93 -1.52 14.50 -2.93
N CYS A 94 -2.09 13.50 -2.27
CA CYS A 94 -2.70 12.36 -2.95
C CYS A 94 -3.95 11.89 -2.21
N GLU A 95 -4.55 10.80 -2.69
CA GLU A 95 -5.69 10.19 -2.02
C GLU A 95 -5.40 9.95 -0.52
N PRO A 96 -6.23 10.48 0.39
CA PRO A 96 -5.89 10.57 1.81
C PRO A 96 -5.90 9.21 2.53
N PHE A 97 -6.48 8.18 1.90
CA PHE A 97 -6.68 6.86 2.50
C PHE A 97 -5.53 5.88 2.24
N GLY A 98 -4.56 6.26 1.38
CA GLY A 98 -3.38 5.45 1.14
C GLY A 98 -2.50 5.33 2.40
N PRO A 99 -1.78 4.21 2.60
CA PRO A 99 -0.92 4.01 3.77
C PRO A 99 0.16 5.10 3.95
N GLU A 100 0.61 5.71 2.85
CA GLU A 100 1.61 6.77 2.85
C GLU A 100 1.02 8.12 3.27
N GLN A 101 -0.20 8.43 2.82
CA GLN A 101 -0.83 9.74 2.99
C GLN A 101 -1.62 9.87 4.30
N ARG A 102 -2.11 8.75 4.85
CA ARG A 102 -2.84 8.71 6.14
C ARG A 102 -2.07 9.37 7.28
N ARG A 103 -0.73 9.39 7.25
CA ARG A 103 0.11 10.05 8.26
C ARG A 103 0.00 11.59 8.25
N GLY A 104 -0.35 12.16 7.10
CA GLY A 104 -0.53 13.60 6.90
C GLY A 104 -1.98 14.06 7.01
N LEU A 105 -2.93 13.14 7.25
CA LEU A 105 -4.36 13.46 7.35
C LEU A 105 -4.69 14.53 8.40
N TRP A 106 -3.97 14.55 9.52
CA TRP A 106 -4.15 15.55 10.56
C TRP A 106 -3.93 16.98 10.05
N LEU A 107 -3.12 17.16 9.00
CA LEU A 107 -2.88 18.48 8.46
C LEU A 107 -4.03 18.96 7.57
N TYR A 108 -4.83 18.05 6.99
CA TYR A 108 -5.93 18.41 6.09
C TYR A 108 -7.04 19.17 6.81
N HIS A 109 -7.37 18.78 8.05
CA HIS A 109 -8.40 19.49 8.82
C HIS A 109 -7.96 20.90 9.21
N ILE A 110 -6.65 21.15 9.31
CA ILE A 110 -6.08 22.47 9.63
C ILE A 110 -6.01 23.35 8.37
N LEU A 111 -5.52 22.80 7.26
CA LEU A 111 -5.25 23.58 6.05
C LEU A 111 -6.49 23.79 5.18
N GLU A 112 -7.40 22.81 5.12
CA GLU A 112 -8.60 22.86 4.27
C GLU A 112 -9.85 22.31 5.01
N PRO A 113 -10.35 23.01 6.05
CA PRO A 113 -11.44 22.52 6.89
C PRO A 113 -12.74 22.22 6.12
N GLU A 114 -13.10 23.05 5.14
CA GLU A 114 -14.30 22.84 4.32
C GLU A 114 -14.20 21.58 3.43
N THR A 115 -13.02 21.35 2.86
CA THR A 115 -12.75 20.14 2.05
C THR A 115 -12.73 18.90 2.94
N TRP A 116 -12.20 19.04 4.16
CA TRP A 116 -12.19 17.99 5.18
C TRP A 116 -13.60 17.56 5.61
N GLU A 117 -14.51 18.52 5.83
CA GLU A 117 -15.91 18.24 6.15
C GLU A 117 -16.58 17.41 5.04
N LYS A 118 -16.45 17.86 3.79
CA LYS A 118 -16.97 17.14 2.62
C LYS A 118 -16.39 15.72 2.52
N LEU A 119 -15.11 15.57 2.85
CA LEU A 119 -14.43 14.26 2.86
C LEU A 119 -15.02 13.34 3.94
N CYS A 120 -15.21 13.85 5.16
CA CYS A 120 -15.78 13.09 6.28
C CYS A 120 -17.22 12.65 5.98
N ASN A 121 -18.02 13.51 5.36
CA ASN A 121 -19.38 13.18 4.93
C ASN A 121 -19.42 12.13 3.83
N ARG A 122 -18.41 12.11 2.95
CA ARG A 122 -18.33 11.16 1.83
C ARG A 122 -17.75 9.81 2.22
N VAL A 123 -16.79 9.78 3.15
CA VAL A 123 -16.01 8.58 3.47
C VAL A 123 -16.09 8.26 4.95
N THR A 124 -16.88 7.25 5.28
CA THR A 124 -17.00 6.71 6.63
C THR A 124 -15.63 6.28 7.16
N GLY A 125 -15.26 6.79 8.34
CA GLY A 125 -13.98 6.49 8.98
C GLY A 125 -12.80 7.36 8.52
N ALA A 126 -13.02 8.39 7.70
CA ALA A 126 -11.98 9.38 7.36
C ALA A 126 -11.41 10.06 8.61
N HIS A 127 -12.29 10.51 9.52
CA HIS A 127 -11.89 11.13 10.78
C HIS A 127 -11.16 10.14 11.72
N SER A 128 -11.63 8.90 11.82
CA SER A 128 -10.88 7.86 12.55
C SER A 128 -9.49 7.62 11.95
N GLY A 129 -9.38 7.69 10.62
CA GLY A 129 -8.10 7.62 9.92
C GLY A 129 -7.14 8.75 10.27
N GLU A 130 -7.66 9.93 10.58
CA GLU A 130 -6.89 11.10 11.00
C GLU A 130 -6.42 10.97 12.46
N VAL A 131 -7.36 10.74 13.39
CA VAL A 131 -7.07 10.56 14.83
C VAL A 131 -6.04 9.44 15.06
N TYR A 132 -6.29 8.27 14.49
CA TYR A 132 -5.44 7.10 14.72
C TYR A 132 -4.29 6.98 13.72
N GLY A 133 -4.22 7.86 12.70
CA GLY A 133 -3.28 7.77 11.58
C GLY A 133 -1.80 7.89 11.97
N ASN A 134 -1.53 8.46 13.15
CA ASN A 134 -0.20 8.57 13.74
C ASN A 134 -0.03 7.76 15.04
N GLU A 135 -1.09 7.09 15.51
CA GLU A 135 -1.03 6.30 16.73
C GLU A 135 -0.37 4.93 16.50
N THR A 136 0.49 4.55 17.45
CA THR A 136 1.02 3.20 17.54
C THR A 136 0.11 2.35 18.39
N GLY A 137 -0.41 1.23 17.86
CA GLY A 137 -1.19 0.30 18.69
C GLY A 137 -2.28 -0.46 17.93
N ALA A 138 -3.44 -0.55 18.56
CA ALA A 138 -4.52 -1.50 18.23
C ALA A 138 -5.24 -1.23 16.90
N TYR A 139 -5.17 -0.01 16.36
CA TYR A 139 -6.02 0.38 15.21
C TYR A 139 -5.32 0.27 13.84
N TYR A 140 -4.05 0.72 13.72
CA TYR A 140 -3.28 0.59 12.48
C TYR A 140 -1.95 -0.16 12.60
N ALA A 141 -1.60 -0.62 13.81
CA ALA A 141 -0.35 -1.30 14.11
C ALA A 141 0.88 -0.63 13.45
N LEU A 142 0.90 0.71 13.49
CA LEU A 142 2.04 1.48 13.02
C LEU A 142 3.25 1.14 13.92
N ARG A 143 4.38 0.81 13.29
CA ARG A 143 5.63 0.35 13.93
C ARG A 143 5.60 -1.12 14.41
N LYS A 144 6.43 -1.47 15.41
CA LYS A 144 6.66 -2.85 15.90
C LYS A 144 5.94 -3.16 17.24
N LYS A 145 4.89 -2.42 17.59
CA LYS A 145 4.15 -2.64 18.85
C LYS A 145 2.67 -2.85 18.55
N ILE A 146 2.16 -4.01 18.95
CA ILE A 146 0.74 -4.33 19.00
C ILE A 146 0.45 -4.88 20.41
N SER A 147 -0.77 -4.67 20.89
CA SER A 147 -1.25 -5.16 22.18
C SER A 147 -2.44 -6.09 21.98
N LYS A 148 -2.58 -7.07 22.87
CA LYS A 148 -3.76 -7.94 22.99
C LYS A 148 -4.31 -7.82 24.42
N PRO A 149 -5.60 -8.10 24.65
CA PRO A 149 -6.14 -8.20 26.00
C PRO A 149 -5.36 -9.24 26.83
N ALA A 150 -5.21 -9.00 28.13
CA ALA A 150 -4.36 -9.81 29.01
C ALA A 150 -4.79 -11.29 29.08
N HIS A 151 -6.08 -11.57 28.94
CA HIS A 151 -6.65 -12.93 29.01
C HIS A 151 -6.52 -13.74 27.71
N HIS A 152 -6.01 -13.14 26.63
CA HIS A 152 -5.82 -13.84 25.35
C HIS A 152 -4.36 -14.23 25.13
N THR A 153 -4.11 -15.38 24.50
CA THR A 153 -2.88 -15.62 23.70
C THR A 153 -3.01 -14.95 22.33
N TRP A 154 -1.92 -14.71 21.59
CA TRP A 154 -2.00 -14.17 20.24
C TRP A 154 -2.83 -15.07 19.32
N ARG A 155 -2.68 -16.39 19.43
CA ARG A 155 -3.51 -17.36 18.72
C ARG A 155 -5.00 -17.19 19.03
N SER A 156 -5.38 -17.16 20.32
CA SER A 156 -6.79 -16.98 20.70
C SER A 156 -7.36 -15.62 20.25
N TYR A 157 -6.53 -14.57 20.27
CA TYR A 157 -6.93 -13.24 19.82
C TYR A 157 -7.12 -13.20 18.31
N VAL A 158 -6.27 -13.90 17.54
CA VAL A 158 -6.45 -14.08 16.09
C VAL A 158 -7.79 -14.76 15.78
N MET A 159 -8.15 -15.82 16.51
CA MET A 159 -9.45 -16.48 16.34
C MET A 159 -10.61 -15.53 16.64
N PHE A 160 -10.55 -14.82 17.78
CA PHE A 160 -11.54 -13.81 18.13
C PHE A 160 -11.72 -12.75 17.04
N LEU A 161 -10.62 -12.23 16.47
CA LEU A 161 -10.67 -11.26 15.37
C LEU A 161 -11.34 -11.87 14.13
N LEU A 162 -11.01 -13.11 13.76
CA LEU A 162 -11.60 -13.82 12.62
C LEU A 162 -13.09 -14.11 12.80
N ASP A 163 -13.54 -14.35 14.04
CA ASP A 163 -14.95 -14.61 14.33
C ASP A 163 -15.77 -13.31 14.40
N SER A 164 -15.14 -12.19 14.76
CA SER A 164 -15.79 -10.87 14.83
C SER A 164 -15.93 -10.15 13.49
N MET A 165 -15.18 -10.56 12.46
CA MET A 165 -15.16 -9.87 11.16
C MET A 165 -16.18 -10.46 10.16
N PRO A 166 -16.54 -9.73 9.07
CA PRO A 166 -17.50 -10.23 8.08
C PRO A 166 -17.09 -11.60 7.50
N PRO A 167 -18.05 -12.54 7.32
CA PRO A 167 -17.73 -13.94 6.97
C PRO A 167 -16.86 -14.12 5.73
N ILE A 168 -17.07 -13.31 4.69
CA ILE A 168 -16.31 -13.36 3.44
C ILE A 168 -14.85 -12.97 3.67
N THR A 169 -14.63 -11.91 4.45
CA THR A 169 -13.29 -11.42 4.81
C THR A 169 -12.58 -12.41 5.74
N ALA A 170 -13.30 -12.95 6.72
CA ALA A 170 -12.80 -13.97 7.64
C ALA A 170 -12.31 -15.20 6.86
N GLU A 171 -13.12 -15.71 5.94
CA GLU A 171 -12.80 -16.90 5.15
C GLU A 171 -11.57 -16.68 4.25
N HIS A 172 -11.43 -15.49 3.68
CA HIS A 172 -10.22 -15.12 2.94
C HIS A 172 -8.96 -15.18 3.82
N TYR A 173 -9.00 -14.57 5.00
CA TYR A 173 -7.88 -14.63 5.93
C TYR A 173 -7.60 -16.05 6.42
N ARG A 174 -8.64 -16.83 6.79
CA ARG A 174 -8.47 -18.24 7.21
C ARG A 174 -7.79 -19.07 6.12
N ASN A 175 -8.16 -18.88 4.85
CA ASN A 175 -7.50 -19.54 3.72
C ASN A 175 -6.00 -19.19 3.62
N LYS A 176 -5.64 -17.91 3.76
CA LYS A 176 -4.23 -17.48 3.73
C LYS A 176 -3.45 -18.01 4.94
N ILE A 177 -4.03 -17.92 6.13
CA ILE A 177 -3.40 -18.39 7.37
C ILE A 177 -3.20 -19.91 7.31
N ALA A 178 -4.16 -20.69 6.85
CA ALA A 178 -4.00 -22.14 6.73
C ALA A 178 -2.85 -22.53 5.78
N VAL A 179 -2.72 -21.84 4.63
CA VAL A 179 -1.59 -22.05 3.72
C VAL A 179 -0.27 -21.69 4.39
N TYR A 180 -0.24 -20.59 5.16
CA TYR A 180 0.94 -20.17 5.90
C TYR A 180 1.37 -21.21 6.95
N LEU A 181 0.43 -21.68 7.78
CA LEU A 181 0.67 -22.72 8.78
C LEU A 181 1.15 -24.03 8.15
N GLN A 182 0.49 -24.47 7.08
CA GLN A 182 0.87 -25.69 6.35
C GLN A 182 2.29 -25.59 5.76
N TRP A 183 2.68 -24.42 5.27
CA TRP A 183 4.02 -24.18 4.74
C TRP A 183 5.09 -24.33 5.81
N TYR A 184 4.90 -23.72 6.99
CA TYR A 184 5.83 -23.82 8.11
C TYR A 184 5.83 -25.21 8.77
N ARG A 185 4.72 -25.94 8.67
CA ARG A 185 4.64 -27.35 9.11
C ARG A 185 5.71 -28.22 8.47
N SER A 186 5.96 -28.01 7.18
CA SER A 186 7.01 -28.72 6.44
C SER A 186 8.44 -28.19 6.65
N ARG A 187 8.65 -27.14 7.46
CA ARG A 187 9.92 -26.38 7.55
C ARG A 187 10.38 -26.08 8.98
N GLY A 188 10.07 -26.99 9.92
CA GLY A 188 10.57 -26.91 11.29
C GLY A 188 9.53 -26.55 12.35
N PHE A 189 8.25 -26.46 11.99
CA PHE A 189 7.14 -26.26 12.94
C PHE A 189 6.07 -27.36 12.79
N PRO A 190 6.41 -28.64 13.05
CA PRO A 190 5.55 -29.79 12.70
C PRO A 190 4.17 -29.79 13.38
N ASP A 191 4.07 -29.16 14.55
CA ASP A 191 2.84 -29.06 15.33
C ASP A 191 2.15 -27.70 15.15
N ASP A 192 2.82 -26.60 15.51
CA ASP A 192 2.32 -25.24 15.33
C ASP A 192 3.47 -24.21 15.35
N ILE A 193 3.19 -22.98 14.92
CA ILE A 193 4.11 -21.85 15.06
C ILE A 193 3.99 -21.24 16.47
N PRO A 194 5.06 -20.62 17.01
CA PRO A 194 5.02 -19.99 18.33
C PRO A 194 4.03 -18.82 18.41
N ASP A 195 3.54 -18.54 19.62
CA ASP A 195 2.63 -17.40 19.86
C ASP A 195 3.34 -16.06 19.58
N GLU A 196 4.62 -15.95 19.94
CA GLU A 196 5.51 -14.83 19.65
C GLU A 196 6.97 -15.27 19.48
N GLN A 197 7.75 -14.49 18.71
CA GLN A 197 9.20 -14.70 18.55
C GLN A 197 9.96 -13.36 18.53
N GLU A 198 11.28 -13.40 18.79
CA GLU A 198 12.10 -12.20 18.68
C GLU A 198 12.06 -11.63 17.25
N LYS A 199 11.85 -10.31 17.12
CA LYS A 199 11.83 -9.57 15.84
C LYS A 199 10.75 -10.02 14.82
N ASP A 200 9.76 -10.79 15.23
CA ASP A 200 8.67 -11.28 14.38
C ASP A 200 7.76 -10.20 13.76
N LEU A 201 7.72 -9.01 14.34
CA LEU A 201 7.02 -7.84 13.79
C LEU A 201 7.88 -7.02 12.81
N GLY A 202 9.09 -7.48 12.51
CA GLY A 202 10.06 -6.87 11.60
C GLY A 202 9.77 -7.14 10.11
N TYR A 203 10.72 -6.71 9.28
CA TYR A 203 10.65 -6.89 7.82
C TYR A 203 10.77 -8.36 7.41
N ARG A 204 11.69 -9.10 8.05
CA ARG A 204 11.87 -10.54 7.80
C ARG A 204 10.61 -11.30 8.21
N ASP A 205 10.27 -12.32 7.43
CA ASP A 205 9.19 -13.24 7.75
C ASP A 205 9.67 -14.24 8.79
N ILE A 206 9.31 -14.00 10.04
CA ILE A 206 9.56 -14.89 11.17
C ILE A 206 8.16 -15.33 11.66
N PRO A 207 7.85 -16.63 11.63
CA PRO A 207 6.49 -17.12 11.84
C PRO A 207 6.03 -16.97 13.28
N SER A 208 4.96 -16.22 13.53
CA SER A 208 4.31 -16.21 14.85
C SER A 208 2.85 -15.84 14.75
N TRP A 209 2.05 -16.27 15.74
CA TRP A 209 0.67 -15.82 15.87
C TRP A 209 0.58 -14.31 16.08
N ARG A 210 1.56 -13.70 16.76
CA ARG A 210 1.70 -12.24 16.86
C ARG A 210 1.84 -11.56 15.49
N ARG A 211 2.59 -12.14 14.55
CA ARG A 211 2.71 -11.63 13.17
C ARG A 211 1.40 -11.79 12.37
N ILE A 212 0.70 -12.92 12.53
CA ILE A 212 -0.62 -13.12 11.94
C ILE A 212 -1.61 -12.07 12.48
N CYS A 213 -1.63 -11.86 13.79
CA CYS A 213 -2.46 -10.85 14.44
C CYS A 213 -2.19 -9.45 13.87
N LYS A 214 -0.91 -9.07 13.71
CA LYS A 214 -0.53 -7.81 13.05
C LYS A 214 -1.11 -7.69 11.64
N THR A 215 -1.12 -8.79 10.88
CA THR A 215 -1.66 -8.80 9.51
C THR A 215 -3.16 -8.48 9.51
N LEU A 216 -3.92 -9.07 10.44
CA LEU A 216 -5.35 -8.81 10.61
C LEU A 216 -5.63 -7.38 11.06
N ILE A 217 -4.94 -6.90 12.11
CA ILE A 217 -5.10 -5.54 12.65
C ILE A 217 -4.80 -4.47 11.59
N LYS A 218 -3.78 -4.70 10.75
CA LYS A 218 -3.44 -3.76 9.66
C LYS A 218 -4.44 -3.77 8.52
N ASN A 219 -5.44 -4.66 8.54
CA ASN A 219 -6.31 -4.96 7.42
C ASN A 219 -5.50 -5.23 6.14
N ASP A 220 -4.38 -5.96 6.27
CA ASP A 220 -3.55 -6.39 5.13
C ASP A 220 -4.26 -7.52 4.39
N PHE A 221 -5.28 -7.15 3.62
CA PHE A 221 -6.17 -8.09 2.94
C PHE A 221 -5.38 -9.14 2.16
N TRP A 222 -4.37 -8.75 1.40
CA TRP A 222 -3.58 -9.70 0.61
C TRP A 222 -2.54 -10.50 1.42
N CYS A 223 -2.44 -10.28 2.72
CA CYS A 223 -1.48 -10.92 3.62
C CYS A 223 -0.03 -10.75 3.16
N LYS A 224 0.33 -9.57 2.62
CA LYS A 224 1.70 -9.28 2.17
C LYS A 224 2.71 -9.39 3.31
N THR A 225 2.29 -9.09 4.53
CA THR A 225 3.07 -9.27 5.76
C THR A 225 3.41 -10.75 6.00
N LEU A 226 2.58 -11.68 5.53
CA LEU A 226 2.82 -13.13 5.58
C LEU A 226 3.39 -13.67 4.25
N SER A 227 4.07 -12.81 3.48
CA SER A 227 4.75 -13.17 2.23
C SER A 227 3.82 -13.60 1.08
N PHE A 228 2.53 -13.23 1.12
CA PHE A 228 1.61 -13.48 0.01
C PHE A 228 1.58 -12.35 -1.02
N SER A 229 1.29 -12.72 -2.26
CA SER A 229 1.00 -11.81 -3.36
C SER A 229 -0.50 -11.76 -3.68
N PRO A 230 -1.01 -10.65 -4.24
CA PRO A 230 -2.39 -10.56 -4.69
C PRO A 230 -2.73 -11.66 -5.70
N THR A 231 -3.89 -12.29 -5.53
CA THR A 231 -4.40 -13.28 -6.48
C THR A 231 -5.11 -12.55 -7.62
N LYS A 232 -4.88 -12.98 -8.87
CA LYS A 232 -5.57 -12.41 -10.03
C LYS A 232 -7.10 -12.54 -9.85
N PRO A 233 -7.91 -11.49 -10.12
CA PRO A 233 -9.36 -11.52 -9.88
C PRO A 233 -10.07 -12.72 -10.51
N GLN A 234 -9.70 -13.08 -11.74
CA GLN A 234 -10.24 -14.21 -12.50
C GLN A 234 -10.07 -15.55 -11.77
N ASN A 235 -9.02 -15.69 -10.95
CA ASN A 235 -8.66 -16.92 -10.27
C ASN A 235 -9.07 -16.92 -8.78
N TYR A 236 -9.61 -15.81 -8.27
CA TYR A 236 -9.82 -15.63 -6.84
C TYR A 236 -10.85 -16.62 -6.27
N ASN A 237 -12.01 -16.75 -6.91
CA ASN A 237 -13.06 -17.67 -6.47
C ASN A 237 -12.59 -19.13 -6.48
N ARG A 238 -11.91 -19.54 -7.55
CA ARG A 238 -11.32 -20.88 -7.67
C ARG A 238 -10.25 -21.12 -6.60
N TYR A 239 -9.42 -20.12 -6.32
CA TYR A 239 -8.43 -20.20 -5.25
C TYR A 239 -9.09 -20.43 -3.89
N CYS A 240 -10.09 -19.63 -3.52
CA CYS A 240 -10.80 -19.76 -2.25
C CYS A 240 -11.45 -21.15 -2.10
N GLN A 241 -12.12 -21.66 -3.14
CA GLN A 241 -12.73 -23.00 -3.12
C GLN A 241 -11.69 -24.10 -2.91
N ASN A 242 -10.58 -24.05 -3.66
CA ASN A 242 -9.51 -25.05 -3.55
C ASN A 242 -8.87 -25.05 -2.15
N ILE A 243 -8.60 -23.88 -1.58
CA ILE A 243 -7.99 -23.80 -0.25
C ILE A 243 -8.98 -24.23 0.83
N ARG A 244 -10.28 -23.91 0.69
CA ARG A 244 -11.31 -24.38 1.62
C ARG A 244 -11.37 -25.92 1.69
N GLN A 245 -11.32 -26.60 0.53
CA GLN A 245 -11.26 -28.07 0.49
C GLN A 245 -9.97 -28.61 1.14
N LYS A 246 -8.82 -27.97 0.88
CA LYS A 246 -7.54 -28.37 1.49
C LYS A 246 -7.53 -28.17 3.00
N ARG A 247 -8.14 -27.11 3.52
CA ARG A 247 -8.28 -26.88 4.97
C ARG A 247 -9.02 -28.01 5.68
N MET A 248 -10.10 -28.50 5.07
CA MET A 248 -10.82 -29.67 5.58
C MET A 248 -9.92 -30.91 5.65
N GLN A 249 -9.04 -31.10 4.66
CA GLN A 249 -8.07 -32.21 4.66
C GLN A 249 -6.94 -32.02 5.69
N TRP A 250 -6.50 -30.79 5.91
CA TRP A 250 -5.40 -30.49 6.84
C TRP A 250 -5.84 -30.45 8.31
N GLY A 251 -7.16 -30.32 8.57
CA GLY A 251 -7.68 -30.12 9.93
C GLY A 251 -7.21 -28.80 10.55
N VAL A 252 -6.90 -27.80 9.72
CA VAL A 252 -6.39 -26.50 10.16
C VAL A 252 -7.44 -25.43 9.86
N LEU A 253 -7.83 -24.70 10.93
CA LEU A 253 -8.73 -23.55 10.91
C LEU A 253 -10.08 -23.83 10.27
#